data_AF-A0A9P6III9-F1
#
_entry.id   AF-A0A9P6III9-F1
#
_cell.length_a   1.000
_cell.length_b   1.000
_cell.length_c   1.000
_cell.angle_alpha   90.00
_cell.angle_beta   90.00
_cell.angle_gamma   90.00
#
_symmetry.space_group_name_H-M   'P 1'
#
loop_
_entity.id
_entity.type
_entity.pdbx_description
1 polymer ?
#
loop_
_entity_poly.entity_id
_entity_poly.type
_entity_poly.pdbx_seq_one_letter_code
_entity_poly.pdbx_strand_id
1 'polypeptide(L)'
;MDTTINTDMIMGIVATEEEEKKRKMISKKKPYTFIRMLPSYLERMEKVDVAIEANYEIIKIICEDQQIFVNEDRSTIKLDMNERSRNAAALRIRQQDMEKVQGTIKQFVRDWSEEGKPEREAIYGPMVQELKDRFNHIPEDKRGGIHVLVPGSGLG
;
A
#
# COMPACT_ATOMS: atom_id res chain seq x y z
N MET A 1 6.54 16.46 15.54
CA MET A 1 6.85 15.55 14.41
C MET A 1 5.63 14.66 14.27
N ASP A 2 4.53 15.23 13.78
CA ASP A 2 3.27 14.51 13.57
C ASP A 2 3.17 14.19 12.09
N THR A 3 3.62 13.00 11.72
CA THR A 3 3.43 12.43 10.39
C THR A 3 2.18 11.56 10.43
N THR A 4 1.04 12.17 10.74
CA THR A 4 -0.25 11.48 10.67
C THR A 4 -0.59 11.33 9.19
N ILE A 5 -0.45 10.11 8.67
CA ILE A 5 -0.87 9.76 7.31
C ILE A 5 -2.39 9.95 7.26
N ASN A 6 -2.83 11.07 6.69
CA ASN A 6 -4.24 11.44 6.58
C ASN A 6 -4.97 10.39 5.71
N THR A 7 -6.06 9.86 6.25
CA THR A 7 -6.89 8.78 5.68
C THR A 7 -7.50 9.09 4.31
N ASP A 8 -7.56 10.37 3.92
CA ASP A 8 -7.94 10.78 2.57
C ASP A 8 -6.91 10.35 1.49
N MET A 9 -5.66 9.99 1.86
CA MET A 9 -4.63 9.46 0.94
C MET A 9 -4.85 7.99 0.51
N ILE A 10 -5.68 7.22 1.22
CA ILE A 10 -5.69 5.75 1.08
C ILE A 10 -6.75 5.23 0.09
N MET A 11 -7.68 6.08 -0.36
CA MET A 11 -8.83 5.65 -1.17
C MET A 11 -8.62 5.67 -2.70
N GLY A 12 -7.39 5.76 -3.19
CA GLY A 12 -7.09 5.82 -4.63
C GLY A 12 -6.35 4.59 -5.15
N ILE A 13 -7.08 3.51 -5.44
CA ILE A 13 -6.50 2.32 -6.07
C ILE A 13 -6.79 2.33 -7.58
N VAL A 14 -5.71 2.50 -8.35
CA VAL A 14 -5.47 2.10 -9.76
C VAL A 14 -6.55 2.48 -10.78
N ALA A 15 -6.46 3.69 -11.32
CA ALA A 15 -7.08 3.99 -12.60
C ALA A 15 -6.34 3.20 -13.71
N THR A 16 -6.88 2.05 -14.10
CA THR A 16 -6.46 1.37 -15.34
C THR A 16 -6.77 2.27 -16.55
N GLU A 17 -6.09 2.10 -17.69
CA GLU A 17 -6.45 2.81 -18.94
C GLU A 17 -7.95 2.67 -19.28
N GLU A 18 -8.57 1.57 -18.85
CA GLU A 18 -10.00 1.31 -18.99
C GLU A 18 -10.85 2.17 -18.05
N GLU A 19 -10.41 2.40 -16.81
CA GLU A 19 -11.07 3.31 -15.87
C GLU A 19 -10.91 4.77 -16.27
N GLU A 20 -9.75 5.17 -16.78
CA GLU A 20 -9.52 6.52 -17.29
C GLU A 20 -10.35 6.79 -18.56
N LYS A 21 -10.46 5.79 -19.45
CA LYS A 21 -11.41 5.80 -20.57
C LYS A 21 -12.86 5.84 -20.08
N LYS A 22 -13.24 5.11 -19.03
CA LYS A 22 -14.57 5.19 -18.41
C LYS A 22 -14.82 6.57 -17.79
N ARG A 23 -13.86 7.19 -17.10
CA ARG A 23 -13.92 8.57 -16.56
C ARG A 23 -14.13 9.60 -17.68
N LYS A 24 -13.31 9.54 -18.74
CA LYS A 24 -13.43 10.40 -19.93
C LYS A 24 -14.74 10.16 -20.69
N MET A 25 -15.23 8.93 -20.73
CA MET A 25 -16.48 8.55 -21.39
C MET A 25 -17.73 8.95 -20.56
N ILE A 26 -17.67 8.89 -19.24
CA ILE A 26 -18.70 9.40 -18.31
C ILE A 26 -18.82 10.93 -18.43
N SER A 27 -17.68 11.62 -18.52
CA SER A 27 -17.63 13.08 -18.72
C SER A 27 -18.17 13.50 -20.09
N LYS A 28 -17.84 12.78 -21.17
CA LYS A 28 -18.22 13.15 -22.55
C LYS A 28 -19.63 12.73 -23.01
N LYS A 29 -20.28 11.74 -22.39
CA LYS A 29 -21.52 11.13 -22.93
C LYS A 29 -22.81 11.39 -22.17
N LYS A 30 -22.83 12.10 -21.04
CA LYS A 30 -24.08 12.30 -20.28
C LYS A 30 -24.68 13.69 -20.48
N PRO A 31 -26.02 13.80 -20.62
CA PRO A 31 -26.68 15.09 -20.67
C PRO A 31 -26.32 15.90 -19.41
N TYR A 32 -26.17 17.22 -19.56
CA TYR A 32 -25.79 18.19 -18.52
C TYR A 32 -26.52 18.00 -17.18
N THR A 33 -27.70 17.39 -17.18
CA THR A 33 -28.50 17.05 -16.00
C THR A 33 -27.82 16.05 -15.05
N PHE A 34 -27.09 15.04 -15.54
CA PHE A 34 -26.51 14.00 -14.68
C PHE A 34 -25.30 14.50 -13.88
N ILE A 35 -24.45 15.34 -14.48
CA ILE A 35 -23.32 15.97 -13.77
C ILE A 35 -23.84 16.89 -12.66
N ARG A 36 -24.96 17.56 -12.90
CA ARG A 36 -25.65 18.39 -11.92
C ARG A 36 -26.20 17.62 -10.72
N MET A 37 -26.48 16.33 -10.87
CA MET A 37 -26.92 15.44 -9.78
C MET A 37 -25.76 14.96 -8.89
N LEU A 38 -24.51 15.15 -9.33
CA LEU A 38 -23.32 14.73 -8.61
C LEU A 38 -22.29 15.88 -8.57
N PRO A 39 -22.63 17.02 -7.95
CA PRO A 39 -21.82 18.23 -7.99
C PRO A 39 -20.41 18.03 -7.40
N SER A 40 -20.25 17.14 -6.42
CA SER A 40 -18.96 16.82 -5.78
C SER A 40 -18.21 15.65 -6.43
N TYR A 41 -18.70 15.09 -7.55
CA TYR A 41 -18.02 13.95 -8.18
C TYR A 41 -16.64 14.31 -8.73
N LEU A 42 -16.53 15.46 -9.41
CA LEU A 42 -15.25 15.90 -9.96
C LEU A 42 -14.23 16.19 -8.86
N GLU A 43 -14.64 16.84 -7.78
CA GLU A 43 -13.79 17.08 -6.61
C GLU A 43 -13.32 15.76 -5.97
N ARG A 44 -14.19 14.76 -5.85
CA ARG A 44 -13.80 13.44 -5.34
C ARG A 44 -12.80 12.73 -6.26
N MET A 45 -12.94 12.88 -7.59
CA MET A 45 -11.97 12.29 -8.53
C MET A 45 -10.61 12.96 -8.43
N GLU A 46 -10.57 14.29 -8.23
CA GLU A 46 -9.32 15.02 -8.01
C GLU A 46 -8.61 14.54 -6.74
N LYS A 47 -9.35 14.33 -5.63
CA LYS A 47 -8.78 13.76 -4.41
C LYS A 47 -8.20 12.36 -4.64
N VAL A 48 -8.86 11.53 -5.45
CA VAL A 48 -8.34 10.21 -5.83
C VAL A 48 -7.04 10.33 -6.63
N ASP A 49 -6.95 11.28 -7.56
CA ASP A 49 -5.75 11.46 -8.37
C ASP A 49 -4.56 11.96 -7.52
N VAL A 50 -4.81 12.87 -6.58
CA VAL A 50 -3.81 13.30 -5.57
C VAL A 50 -3.35 12.13 -4.70
N ALA A 51 -4.28 11.29 -4.25
CA ALA A 51 -3.97 10.10 -3.46
C ALA A 51 -3.13 9.08 -4.24
N ILE A 52 -3.40 8.89 -5.54
CA ILE A 52 -2.60 8.02 -6.41
C ILE A 52 -1.16 8.51 -6.49
N GLU A 53 -0.96 9.82 -6.68
CA GLU A 53 0.40 10.41 -6.76
C GLU A 53 1.15 10.27 -5.43
N ALA A 54 0.49 10.55 -4.31
CA ALA A 54 1.09 10.38 -2.99
C ALA A 54 1.52 8.92 -2.73
N ASN A 55 0.66 7.95 -3.07
CA ASN A 55 0.98 6.53 -2.96
C ASN A 55 2.14 6.13 -3.88
N TYR A 56 2.22 6.70 -5.07
CA TYR A 56 3.32 6.45 -6.01
C TYR A 56 4.67 6.90 -5.43
N GLU A 57 4.75 8.10 -4.85
CA GLU A 57 5.99 8.59 -4.26
C GLU A 57 6.47 7.72 -3.09
N ILE A 58 5.56 7.22 -2.25
CA ILE A 58 5.92 6.27 -1.19
C ILE A 58 6.48 4.97 -1.77
N ILE A 59 5.80 4.38 -2.76
CA ILE A 59 6.26 3.14 -3.42
C ILE A 59 7.64 3.34 -4.04
N LYS A 60 7.86 4.48 -4.68
CA LYS A 60 9.15 4.83 -5.29
C LYS A 60 10.27 4.88 -4.25
N ILE A 61 10.05 5.54 -3.11
CA ILE A 61 11.02 5.58 -2.01
C ILE A 61 11.31 4.16 -1.49
N ILE A 62 10.29 3.32 -1.31
CA ILE A 62 10.47 1.91 -0.91
C ILE A 62 11.34 1.18 -1.93
N CYS A 63 11.08 1.35 -3.23
CA CYS A 63 11.86 0.70 -4.29
C CYS A 63 13.31 1.20 -4.37
N GLU A 64 13.56 2.47 -4.07
CA GLU A 64 14.90 3.05 -4.02
C GLU A 64 15.71 2.51 -2.83
N ASP A 65 15.08 2.39 -1.66
CA ASP A 65 15.72 1.84 -0.44
C ASP A 65 16.03 0.34 -0.57
N GLN A 66 15.17 -0.43 -1.25
CA GLN A 66 15.41 -1.85 -1.54
C GLN A 66 16.67 -2.09 -2.39
N GLN A 67 17.21 -1.08 -3.09
CA GLN A 67 18.45 -1.22 -3.84
C GLN A 67 19.69 -1.35 -2.94
N ILE A 68 19.55 -1.15 -1.62
CA ILE A 68 20.64 -1.30 -0.64
C ILE A 68 20.92 -2.78 -0.33
N PHE A 69 19.94 -3.68 -0.52
CA PHE A 69 20.04 -5.09 -0.11
C PHE A 69 20.27 -6.09 -1.25
N VAL A 70 20.26 -5.65 -2.52
CA VAL A 70 20.53 -6.51 -3.68
C VAL A 70 22.02 -6.44 -4.04
N ASN A 71 22.85 -7.13 -3.27
CA ASN A 71 24.15 -7.59 -3.75
C ASN A 71 23.97 -8.96 -4.42
N GLU A 72 24.50 -9.10 -5.63
CA GLU A 72 24.60 -10.34 -6.44
C GLU A 72 23.33 -10.85 -7.16
N ASP A 73 22.82 -10.06 -8.11
CA ASP A 73 22.76 -10.50 -9.51
C ASP A 73 22.31 -9.31 -10.40
N ARG A 74 23.29 -8.49 -10.76
CA ARG A 74 23.08 -7.28 -11.59
C ARG A 74 22.83 -7.60 -13.06
N SER A 75 22.53 -8.85 -13.42
CA SER A 75 22.24 -9.27 -14.80
C SER A 75 20.79 -9.03 -15.22
N THR A 76 19.84 -8.90 -14.29
CA THR A 76 18.40 -8.76 -14.62
C THR A 76 17.89 -7.32 -14.68
N ILE A 77 18.56 -6.35 -14.04
CA ILE A 77 18.11 -4.94 -13.98
C ILE A 77 18.99 -4.01 -14.84
N LYS A 78 19.95 -4.56 -15.59
CA LYS A 78 20.54 -3.86 -16.75
C LYS A 78 19.91 -4.36 -18.06
N LEU A 79 18.59 -4.41 -18.11
CA LEU A 79 17.91 -4.46 -19.41
C LEU A 79 18.15 -3.12 -20.10
N ASP A 80 18.98 -3.17 -21.13
CA ASP A 80 19.24 -2.10 -22.10
C ASP A 80 17.93 -1.39 -22.46
N MET A 81 17.94 -0.05 -22.54
CA MET A 81 16.77 0.73 -22.96
C MET A 81 16.20 0.23 -24.31
N ASN A 82 17.05 -0.35 -25.17
CA ASN A 82 16.62 -0.96 -26.44
C ASN A 82 15.93 -2.33 -26.29
N GLU A 83 16.03 -3.00 -25.15
CA GLU A 83 15.40 -4.29 -24.86
C GLU A 83 14.02 -4.12 -24.21
N ARG A 84 13.84 -3.05 -23.42
CA ARG A 84 12.53 -2.61 -22.91
C ARG A 84 11.52 -2.31 -24.02
N SER A 85 11.96 -1.68 -25.12
CA SER A 85 11.11 -1.41 -26.29
C SER A 85 10.77 -2.67 -27.10
N ARG A 86 11.59 -3.73 -27.03
CA ARG A 86 11.35 -5.00 -27.73
C ARG A 86 10.47 -5.97 -26.95
N ASN A 87 10.47 -5.88 -25.62
CA ASN A 87 9.73 -6.77 -24.74
C ASN A 87 8.62 -6.03 -23.96
N ALA A 88 7.67 -5.43 -24.66
CA ALA A 88 6.45 -4.86 -24.04
C ALA A 88 5.70 -5.87 -23.17
N ALA A 89 5.83 -7.18 -23.45
CA ALA A 89 5.29 -8.25 -22.63
C ALA A 89 6.02 -8.45 -21.29
N ALA A 90 7.33 -8.15 -21.20
CA ALA A 90 8.11 -8.26 -19.96
C ALA A 90 7.87 -7.06 -19.03
N LEU A 91 7.44 -5.92 -19.57
CA LEU A 91 7.03 -4.74 -18.80
C LEU A 91 5.55 -4.78 -18.39
N ARG A 92 4.79 -5.77 -18.84
CA ARG A 92 3.37 -5.88 -18.53
C ARG A 92 3.21 -6.33 -17.08
N ILE A 93 2.89 -5.38 -16.21
CA ILE A 93 2.55 -5.67 -14.82
C ILE A 93 1.32 -6.59 -14.81
N ARG A 94 1.41 -7.71 -14.10
CA ARG A 94 0.30 -8.65 -13.96
C ARG A 94 -0.71 -8.07 -12.98
N GLN A 95 -1.99 -8.33 -13.23
CA GLN A 95 -3.06 -7.88 -12.33
C GLN A 95 -2.83 -8.35 -10.89
N GLN A 96 -2.34 -9.58 -10.72
CA GLN A 96 -2.01 -10.16 -9.42
C GLN A 96 -0.90 -9.39 -8.67
N ASP A 97 0.05 -8.79 -9.39
CA ASP A 97 1.11 -8.00 -8.77
C ASP A 97 0.56 -6.63 -8.33
N MET A 98 -0.37 -6.05 -9.10
CA MET A 98 -1.09 -4.84 -8.67
C MET A 98 -1.96 -5.10 -7.44
N GLU A 99 -2.63 -6.26 -7.37
CA GLU A 99 -3.41 -6.65 -6.19
C GLU A 99 -2.54 -6.77 -4.94
N LYS A 100 -1.30 -7.27 -5.07
CA LYS A 100 -0.33 -7.29 -3.97
C LYS A 100 0.07 -5.89 -3.53
N VAL A 101 0.40 -4.99 -4.45
CA VAL A 101 0.74 -3.59 -4.11
C VAL A 101 -0.41 -2.92 -3.36
N GLN A 102 -1.64 -3.10 -3.82
CA GLN A 102 -2.83 -2.61 -3.15
C GLN A 102 -3.01 -3.20 -1.74
N GLY A 103 -2.77 -4.51 -1.60
CA GLY A 103 -2.77 -5.18 -0.31
C GLY A 103 -1.72 -4.59 0.64
N THR A 104 -0.51 -4.35 0.14
CA THR A 104 0.59 -3.75 0.91
C THR A 104 0.25 -2.34 1.40
N ILE A 105 -0.36 -1.49 0.55
CA ILE A 105 -0.80 -0.16 0.98
C ILE A 105 -1.81 -0.26 2.13
N LYS A 106 -2.79 -1.16 2.01
CA LYS A 106 -3.77 -1.39 3.10
C LYS A 106 -3.10 -1.92 4.37
N GLN A 107 -2.09 -2.77 4.22
CA GLN A 107 -1.30 -3.31 5.32
C GLN A 107 -0.58 -2.21 6.10
N PHE A 108 -0.05 -1.18 5.43
CA PHE A 108 0.55 -0.01 6.10
C PHE A 108 -0.45 0.70 7.02
N VAL A 109 -1.70 0.88 6.58
CA VAL A 109 -2.73 1.51 7.39
C VAL A 109 -2.99 0.71 8.66
N ARG A 110 -3.21 -0.60 8.49
CA ARG A 110 -3.48 -1.52 9.59
C ARG A 110 -2.36 -1.51 10.62
N ASP A 111 -1.11 -1.66 10.18
CA ASP A 111 0.01 -1.88 11.10
C ASP A 111 0.66 -0.59 11.61
N TRP A 112 0.60 0.51 10.84
CA TRP A 112 1.42 1.71 11.09
C TRP A 112 0.66 3.04 11.10
N SER A 113 -0.65 3.08 10.84
CA SER A 113 -1.43 4.33 10.99
C SER A 113 -2.15 4.41 12.35
N GLU A 114 -2.59 5.61 12.74
CA GLU A 114 -3.40 5.78 13.95
C GLU A 114 -4.80 5.18 13.74
N GLU A 115 -5.35 5.28 12.54
CA GLU A 115 -6.66 4.72 12.19
C GLU A 115 -6.71 3.20 12.23
N GLY A 116 -5.57 2.52 12.02
CA GLY A 116 -5.44 1.08 12.20
C GLY A 116 -5.40 0.63 13.67
N LYS A 117 -5.24 1.56 14.63
CA LYS A 117 -5.06 1.24 16.05
C LYS A 117 -6.20 0.41 16.67
N PRO A 118 -7.49 0.72 16.44
CA PRO A 118 -8.57 -0.09 16.99
C PRO A 118 -8.51 -1.55 16.53
N GLU A 119 -8.11 -1.78 15.27
CA GLU A 119 -7.92 -3.11 14.72
C GLU A 119 -6.70 -3.81 15.35
N ARG A 120 -5.58 -3.11 15.50
CA ARG A 120 -4.39 -3.64 16.20
C ARG A 120 -4.69 -4.00 17.65
N GLU A 121 -5.43 -3.17 18.36
CA GLU A 121 -5.81 -3.45 19.75
C GLU A 121 -6.71 -4.67 19.84
N ALA A 122 -7.69 -4.81 18.94
CA ALA A 122 -8.58 -5.96 18.90
C ALA A 122 -7.86 -7.27 18.55
N ILE A 123 -6.89 -7.23 17.63
CA ILE A 123 -6.20 -8.42 17.11
C ILE A 123 -4.92 -8.73 17.91
N TYR A 124 -4.00 -7.76 18.04
CA TYR A 124 -2.71 -7.95 18.72
C TYR A 124 -2.83 -7.89 20.24
N GLY A 125 -3.79 -7.13 20.77
CA GLY A 125 -3.99 -6.98 22.22
C GLY A 125 -4.12 -8.33 22.93
N PRO A 126 -5.05 -9.22 22.54
CA PRO A 126 -5.20 -10.54 23.14
C PRO A 126 -3.96 -11.42 23.02
N MET A 127 -3.26 -11.38 21.88
CA MET A 127 -2.03 -12.18 21.67
C MET A 127 -0.89 -11.72 22.59
N VAL A 128 -0.70 -10.40 22.71
CA VAL A 128 0.31 -9.82 23.60
C VAL A 128 -0.05 -10.09 25.07
N GLN A 129 -1.32 -10.04 25.42
CA GLN A 129 -1.78 -10.33 26.79
C GLN A 129 -1.51 -11.80 27.16
N GLU A 130 -1.82 -12.74 26.27
CA GLU A 130 -1.54 -14.17 26.50
C GLU A 130 -0.03 -14.42 26.69
N LEU A 131 0.83 -13.75 25.92
CA LEU A 131 2.28 -13.84 26.12
C LEU A 131 2.70 -13.28 27.49
N LYS A 132 2.14 -12.16 27.93
CA LYS A 132 2.41 -11.58 29.25
C LYS A 132 1.99 -12.52 30.37
N ASP A 133 0.83 -13.15 30.23
CA ASP A 133 0.30 -14.07 31.24
C ASP A 133 1.11 -15.37 31.29
N ARG A 134 1.47 -15.91 30.13
CA ARG A 134 2.29 -17.13 30.02
C ARG A 134 3.68 -16.96 30.62
N PHE A 135 4.28 -15.77 30.48
CA PHE A 135 5.62 -15.46 30.98
C PHE A 135 5.61 -14.58 32.24
N ASN A 136 4.48 -14.50 32.96
CA ASN A 136 4.37 -13.69 34.18
C ASN A 136 5.35 -14.12 35.29
N HIS A 137 5.73 -15.40 35.31
CA HIS A 137 6.69 -16.00 36.24
C HIS A 137 8.15 -15.60 35.96
N ILE A 138 8.42 -15.02 34.79
CA ILE A 138 9.74 -14.53 34.40
C ILE A 138 9.79 -13.01 34.63
N PRO A 139 10.74 -12.51 35.45
CA PRO A 139 10.97 -11.07 35.62
C PRO A 139 11.19 -10.36 34.29
N GLU A 140 10.65 -9.15 34.14
CA GLU A 140 10.65 -8.41 32.87
C GLU A 140 12.06 -8.19 32.31
N ASP A 141 13.04 -7.91 33.17
CA ASP A 141 14.46 -7.76 32.84
C ASP A 141 15.10 -9.02 32.23
N LYS A 142 14.49 -10.20 32.44
CA LYS A 142 14.96 -11.48 31.91
C LYS A 142 14.20 -11.96 30.68
N ARG A 143 13.12 -11.28 30.28
CA ARG A 143 12.28 -11.71 29.14
C ARG A 143 12.95 -11.57 27.78
N GLY A 144 14.05 -10.82 27.68
CA GLY A 144 14.85 -10.72 26.44
C GLY A 144 15.43 -12.06 25.96
N GLY A 145 15.52 -13.07 26.83
CA GLY A 145 15.92 -14.43 26.45
C GLY A 145 14.79 -15.32 25.89
N ILE A 146 13.57 -14.79 25.78
CA ILE A 146 12.42 -15.54 25.26
C ILE A 146 12.35 -15.37 23.75
N HIS A 147 12.31 -16.48 23.03
CA HIS A 147 12.16 -16.49 21.59
C HIS A 147 10.71 -16.76 21.20
N VAL A 148 10.11 -15.81 20.48
CA VAL A 148 8.74 -15.90 19.95
C VAL A 148 8.82 -15.89 18.43
N LEU A 149 8.20 -16.89 17.79
CA LEU A 149 8.06 -16.96 16.34
C LEU A 149 6.71 -16.38 15.93
N VAL A 150 6.71 -15.42 15.02
CA VAL A 150 5.50 -14.84 14.40
C VAL A 150 5.51 -15.20 12.91
N PRO A 151 4.86 -16.30 12.50
CA PRO A 151 4.82 -16.69 11.09
C PRO A 151 3.93 -15.73 10.29
N GLY A 152 4.40 -15.31 9.12
CA GLY A 152 3.63 -14.42 8.24
C GLY A 152 3.39 -13.03 8.85
N SER A 153 4.41 -12.43 9.46
CA SER A 153 4.33 -11.13 10.16
C SER A 153 3.98 -9.93 9.26
N GLY A 154 3.95 -10.09 7.94
CA GLY A 154 3.62 -9.01 7.03
C GLY A 154 4.64 -7.87 7.13
N LEU A 155 4.22 -6.72 7.67
CA LEU A 155 5.06 -5.52 7.83
C LEU A 155 5.69 -5.39 9.24
N GLY A 156 5.45 -6.33 10.15
CA GLY A 156 5.95 -6.27 11.52
C GLY A 156 5.29 -7.29 12.44
#